data_AF-A0A524PKY2-F1
#
_entry.id   AF-A0A524PKY2-F1
#
_cell.length_a   1.000
_cell.length_b   1.000
_cell.length_c   1.000
_cell.angle_alpha   90.00
_cell.angle_beta   90.00
_cell.angle_gamma   90.00
#
_symmetry.space_group_name_H-M   'P 1'
#
loop_
_entity.id
_entity.type
_entity.pdbx_description
1 polymer ?
#
loop_
_entity_poly.entity_id
_entity_poly.type
_entity_poly.pdbx_seq_one_letter_code
_entity_poly.pdbx_strand_id
1 'polypeptide(L)'
;MSDGYDVEVTLLAITPDAERLIESAGRLCWNTQDKTGTVPDRIQAWLEIGHESMIEHACATFSIRGSRAMTHELVRHRIASYSQRSQRYVAENDESYVLPPEVASSEAAAETYRGAMSAAWDAYRKLQEQGLKPQIARYVLPNACYTEIICTWNFRELRHIISLRATPRALPEIREVAVRLRDIMKAAAPQVFADR
;
A
#
# COMPACT_ATOMS: atom_id res chain seq x y z
N MET A 1 -10.71 -11.24 7.16
CA MET A 1 -10.86 -10.71 8.52
C MET A 1 -10.00 -9.48 8.58
N SER A 2 -10.57 -8.32 8.91
CA SER A 2 -9.79 -7.08 9.08
C SER A 2 -9.00 -7.22 10.38
N ASP A 3 -7.72 -6.88 10.35
CA ASP A 3 -6.82 -7.03 11.50
C ASP A 3 -6.97 -5.90 12.53
N GLY A 4 -7.86 -4.93 12.27
CA GLY A 4 -8.15 -3.83 13.19
C GLY A 4 -7.10 -2.73 13.24
N TYR A 5 -6.09 -2.77 12.37
CA TYR A 5 -5.09 -1.70 12.24
C TYR A 5 -5.72 -0.42 11.67
N ASP A 6 -5.37 0.73 12.26
CA ASP A 6 -5.71 2.05 11.73
C ASP A 6 -4.80 2.41 10.55
N VAL A 7 -5.18 1.89 9.38
CA VAL A 7 -4.62 2.25 8.08
C VAL A 7 -5.70 2.88 7.22
N GLU A 8 -5.31 3.74 6.30
CA GLU A 8 -6.19 4.29 5.27
C GLU A 8 -5.64 3.93 3.90
N VAL A 9 -6.52 3.53 2.97
CA VAL A 9 -6.17 3.19 1.59
C VAL A 9 -7.21 3.82 0.68
N THR A 10 -6.78 4.71 -0.20
CA THR A 10 -7.67 5.46 -1.10
C THR A 10 -7.15 5.37 -2.53
N LEU A 11 -8.00 4.94 -3.47
CA LEU A 11 -7.69 5.01 -4.89
C LEU A 11 -7.76 6.47 -5.36
N LEU A 12 -6.63 7.00 -5.82
CA LEU A 12 -6.53 8.37 -6.34
C LEU A 12 -6.75 8.43 -7.85
N ALA A 13 -6.20 7.45 -8.58
CA ALA A 13 -6.30 7.39 -10.03
C ALA A 13 -6.20 5.94 -10.52
N ILE A 14 -6.82 5.67 -11.66
CA ILE A 14 -6.74 4.41 -12.39
C ILE A 14 -6.69 4.74 -13.88
N THR A 15 -6.01 3.91 -14.67
CA THR A 15 -6.05 4.05 -16.13
C THR A 15 -7.50 4.08 -16.62
N PRO A 16 -7.92 5.12 -17.35
CA PRO A 16 -9.26 5.17 -17.93
C PRO A 16 -9.51 3.97 -18.84
N ASP A 17 -10.69 3.36 -18.73
CA ASP A 17 -11.06 2.16 -19.49
C ASP A 17 -10.01 1.03 -19.41
N ALA A 18 -9.39 0.84 -18.24
CA ALA A 18 -8.27 -0.08 -18.03
C ALA A 18 -8.48 -1.46 -18.65
N GLU A 19 -9.63 -2.11 -18.40
CA GLU A 19 -9.90 -3.45 -18.94
C GLU A 19 -10.00 -3.45 -20.46
N ARG A 20 -10.59 -2.41 -21.07
CA ARG A 20 -10.65 -2.28 -22.53
C ARG A 20 -9.25 -2.08 -23.12
N LEU A 21 -8.40 -1.30 -22.46
CA LEU A 21 -6.99 -1.13 -22.87
C LEU A 21 -6.25 -2.46 -22.83
N ILE A 22 -6.38 -3.22 -21.74
CA ILE A 22 -5.77 -4.54 -21.56
C ILE A 22 -6.27 -5.51 -22.64
N GLU A 23 -7.58 -5.53 -22.90
CA GLU A 23 -8.16 -6.38 -23.93
C GLU A 23 -7.63 -6.04 -25.32
N SER A 24 -7.54 -4.74 -25.64
CA SER A 24 -7.01 -4.25 -26.91
C SER A 24 -5.54 -4.64 -27.09
N ALA A 25 -4.72 -4.46 -26.05
CA ALA A 25 -3.32 -4.85 -26.04
C ALA A 25 -3.15 -6.35 -26.27
N GLY A 26 -3.98 -7.18 -25.63
CA GLY A 26 -3.93 -8.62 -25.85
C GLY A 26 -4.38 -9.04 -27.23
N ARG A 27 -5.47 -8.47 -27.75
CA ARG A 27 -6.00 -8.79 -29.08
C ARG A 27 -5.03 -8.44 -30.21
N LEU A 28 -4.21 -7.41 -30.03
CA LEU A 28 -3.14 -7.06 -30.98
C LEU A 28 -2.19 -8.24 -31.24
N CYS A 29 -1.83 -9.01 -30.20
CA CYS A 29 -0.92 -10.15 -30.31
C CYS A 29 -1.42 -11.24 -31.27
N TRP A 30 -2.74 -11.34 -31.47
CA TRP A 30 -3.38 -12.33 -32.35
C TRP A 30 -4.16 -11.70 -33.51
N ASN A 31 -4.02 -10.40 -33.75
CA ASN A 31 -4.77 -9.65 -34.76
C ASN A 31 -6.29 -9.88 -34.70
N THR A 32 -6.88 -9.83 -33.50
CA THR A 32 -8.32 -10.06 -33.24
C THR A 32 -9.04 -8.86 -32.61
N GLN A 33 -8.58 -7.64 -32.92
CA GLN A 33 -9.08 -6.40 -32.34
C GLN A 33 -10.57 -6.15 -32.67
N ASP A 34 -11.07 -6.72 -33.77
CA ASP A 34 -12.48 -6.74 -34.17
C ASP A 34 -13.42 -7.33 -33.11
N LYS A 35 -12.89 -8.15 -32.19
CA LYS A 35 -13.64 -8.83 -31.12
C LYS A 35 -13.56 -8.12 -29.76
N THR A 36 -13.01 -6.90 -29.70
CA THR A 36 -12.85 -6.16 -28.44
C THR A 36 -14.21 -5.86 -27.82
N GLY A 37 -14.40 -6.22 -26.55
CA GLY A 37 -15.66 -6.04 -25.83
C GLY A 37 -16.76 -7.03 -26.20
N THR A 38 -16.49 -8.01 -27.07
CA THR A 38 -17.50 -8.99 -27.51
C THR A 38 -17.40 -10.34 -26.79
N VAL A 39 -16.29 -10.59 -26.08
CA VAL A 39 -16.05 -11.86 -25.37
C VAL A 39 -16.02 -11.57 -23.87
N PRO A 40 -17.02 -12.04 -23.10
CA PRO A 40 -17.01 -11.91 -21.64
C PRO A 40 -15.76 -12.56 -21.02
N ASP A 41 -15.26 -11.97 -19.93
CA ASP A 41 -14.17 -12.51 -19.11
C ASP A 41 -12.90 -12.87 -19.88
N ARG A 42 -12.68 -12.22 -21.03
CA ARG A 42 -11.54 -12.49 -21.91
C ARG A 42 -10.20 -12.31 -21.21
N ILE A 43 -10.11 -11.30 -20.35
CA ILE A 43 -8.91 -11.00 -19.57
C ILE A 43 -8.65 -12.12 -18.56
N GLN A 44 -9.67 -12.53 -17.82
CA GLN A 44 -9.58 -13.62 -16.85
C GLN A 44 -9.09 -14.92 -17.51
N ALA A 45 -9.65 -15.30 -18.66
CA ALA A 45 -9.22 -16.48 -19.41
C ALA A 45 -7.74 -16.42 -19.86
N TRP A 46 -7.19 -15.23 -20.11
CA TRP A 46 -5.76 -15.08 -20.38
C TRP A 46 -4.89 -15.19 -19.12
N LEU A 47 -5.37 -14.68 -17.99
CA LEU A 47 -4.68 -14.80 -16.70
C LEU A 47 -4.57 -16.26 -16.27
N GLU A 48 -5.61 -17.07 -16.49
CA GLU A 48 -5.63 -18.51 -16.15
C GLU A 48 -4.55 -19.32 -16.88
N ILE A 49 -4.17 -18.92 -18.09
CA ILE A 49 -3.10 -19.56 -18.88
C ILE A 49 -1.75 -18.84 -18.74
N GLY A 50 -1.65 -17.86 -17.83
CA GLY A 50 -0.40 -17.17 -17.50
C GLY A 50 0.00 -16.01 -18.43
N HIS A 51 -0.90 -15.50 -19.25
CA HIS A 51 -0.65 -14.32 -20.11
C HIS A 51 -0.86 -13.00 -19.33
N GLU A 52 -0.01 -12.76 -18.34
CA GLU A 52 -0.11 -11.60 -17.46
C GLU A 52 0.56 -10.32 -17.98
N SER A 53 1.35 -10.36 -19.04
CA SER A 53 2.03 -9.13 -19.53
C SER A 53 1.05 -8.04 -19.96
N MET A 54 -0.16 -8.42 -20.37
CA MET A 54 -1.16 -7.51 -20.94
C MET A 54 -1.79 -6.61 -19.87
N ILE A 55 -1.84 -7.08 -18.62
CA ILE A 55 -2.32 -6.29 -17.49
C ILE A 55 -1.26 -5.29 -16.98
N GLU A 56 -0.03 -5.32 -17.51
CA GLU A 56 0.99 -4.31 -17.19
C GLU A 56 0.70 -2.95 -17.84
N HIS A 57 -0.18 -2.90 -18.86
CA HIS A 57 -0.55 -1.67 -19.56
C HIS A 57 -1.48 -0.74 -18.76
N ALA A 58 -2.12 -1.26 -17.70
CA ALA A 58 -2.99 -0.47 -16.83
C ALA A 58 -2.33 -0.28 -15.45
N CYS A 59 -2.49 0.93 -14.91
CA CYS A 59 -1.94 1.34 -13.62
C CYS A 59 -3.03 1.86 -12.68
N ALA A 60 -2.78 1.75 -11.39
CA ALA A 60 -3.57 2.38 -10.33
C ALA A 60 -2.64 3.10 -9.35
N THR A 61 -3.09 4.26 -8.87
CA THR A 61 -2.39 5.11 -7.91
C THR A 61 -3.21 5.20 -6.63
N PHE A 62 -2.57 4.95 -5.49
CA PHE A 62 -3.19 4.94 -4.17
C PHE A 62 -2.51 5.93 -3.23
N SER A 63 -3.29 6.56 -2.36
CA SER A 63 -2.80 7.15 -1.11
C SER A 63 -2.95 6.11 0.00
N ILE A 64 -1.89 5.90 0.78
CA ILE A 64 -1.87 4.95 1.88
C ILE A 64 -1.32 5.64 3.13
N ARG A 65 -2.04 5.54 4.24
CA ARG A 65 -1.58 5.93 5.58
C ARG A 65 -1.33 4.70 6.44
N GLY A 66 -0.20 4.67 7.13
CA GLY A 66 0.20 3.60 8.06
C GLY A 66 1.54 3.92 8.73
N SER A 67 2.23 2.92 9.26
CA SER A 67 3.49 3.09 9.99
C SER A 67 4.73 3.16 9.08
N ARG A 68 5.83 3.69 9.63
CA ARG A 68 7.16 3.59 9.02
C ARG A 68 7.62 2.13 8.87
N ALA A 69 7.24 1.23 9.78
CA ALA A 69 7.51 -0.20 9.65
C ALA A 69 6.83 -0.80 8.42
N MET A 70 5.52 -0.60 8.26
CA MET A 70 4.75 -1.12 7.14
C MET A 70 5.27 -0.58 5.81
N THR A 71 5.50 0.73 5.73
CA THR A 71 6.01 1.32 4.47
C THR A 71 7.41 0.82 4.11
N HIS A 72 8.25 0.47 5.09
CA HIS A 72 9.55 -0.14 4.81
C HIS A 72 9.43 -1.55 4.19
N GLU A 73 8.36 -2.29 4.47
CA GLU A 73 8.02 -3.53 3.75
C GLU A 73 7.40 -3.26 2.38
N LEU A 74 6.55 -2.23 2.27
CA LEU A 74 5.83 -1.89 1.05
C LEU A 74 6.79 -1.48 -0.07
N VAL A 75 7.77 -0.62 0.22
CA VAL A 75 8.74 -0.12 -0.78
C VAL A 75 9.73 -1.19 -1.28
N ARG A 76 9.64 -2.43 -0.78
CA ARG A 76 10.41 -3.57 -1.30
C ARG A 76 9.84 -4.12 -2.62
N HIS A 77 8.61 -3.75 -2.96
CA HIS A 77 7.99 -3.99 -4.26
C HIS A 77 8.51 -2.95 -5.25
N ARG A 78 9.30 -3.39 -6.25
CA ARG A 78 10.18 -2.51 -7.02
C ARG A 78 9.58 -2.02 -8.33
N ILE A 79 8.52 -2.68 -8.83
CA ILE A 79 7.85 -2.27 -10.07
C ILE A 79 6.78 -1.24 -9.71
N ALA A 80 7.24 -0.09 -9.23
CA ALA A 80 6.41 0.88 -8.55
C ALA A 80 6.96 2.30 -8.65
N SER A 81 6.11 3.28 -8.41
CA SER A 81 6.51 4.67 -8.13
C SER A 81 6.00 5.09 -6.76
N TYR A 82 6.87 5.68 -5.94
CA TYR A 82 6.57 6.08 -4.56
C TYR A 82 6.81 7.56 -4.34
N SER A 83 5.92 8.21 -3.59
CA SER A 83 6.13 9.54 -3.01
C SER A 83 5.70 9.52 -1.56
N GLN A 84 6.66 9.61 -0.64
CA GLN A 84 6.42 9.43 0.79
C GLN A 84 6.65 10.74 1.56
N ARG A 85 5.81 11.00 2.57
CA ARG A 85 5.99 12.09 3.52
C ARG A 85 7.40 12.01 4.13
N SER A 86 8.15 13.10 4.00
CA SER A 86 9.56 13.13 4.37
C SER A 86 9.79 13.70 5.76
N GLN A 87 10.23 12.85 6.69
CA GLN A 87 10.71 13.27 8.01
C GLN A 87 12.04 14.08 7.94
N ARG A 88 12.55 14.42 6.75
CA ARG A 88 13.67 15.38 6.59
C ARG A 88 13.16 16.82 6.56
N TYR A 89 11.98 17.01 5.98
CA TYR A 89 11.42 18.32 5.65
C TYR A 89 10.18 18.64 6.48
N VAL A 90 9.41 17.62 6.83
CA VAL A 90 8.25 17.75 7.69
C VAL A 90 8.67 17.37 9.11
N ALA A 91 8.48 18.29 10.05
CA ALA A 91 8.77 18.06 11.45
C ALA A 91 7.62 17.25 12.07
N GLU A 92 7.94 16.14 12.74
CA GLU A 92 6.96 15.29 13.42
C GLU A 92 6.82 15.73 14.90
N ASN A 93 6.39 16.97 15.11
CA ASN A 93 6.31 17.56 16.46
C ASN A 93 5.16 16.96 17.30
N ASP A 94 4.08 16.60 16.61
CA ASP A 94 2.88 16.01 17.21
C ASP A 94 3.04 14.50 17.32
N GLU A 95 2.60 13.94 18.45
CA GLU A 95 2.68 12.50 18.70
C GLU A 95 1.71 11.76 17.78
N SER A 96 2.25 11.03 16.82
CA SER A 96 1.47 10.37 15.78
C SER A 96 2.09 9.01 15.45
N TYR A 97 1.47 7.93 15.94
CA TYR A 97 1.92 6.56 15.75
C TYR A 97 0.77 5.56 15.66
N VAL A 98 0.99 4.48 14.91
CA VAL A 98 0.10 3.32 14.86
C VAL A 98 0.17 2.61 16.21
N LEU A 99 -0.98 2.37 16.85
CA LEU A 99 -1.10 1.46 17.99
C LEU A 99 -1.49 0.06 17.46
N PRO A 100 -0.60 -0.95 17.53
CA PRO A 100 -0.94 -2.31 17.11
C PRO A 100 -2.12 -2.86 17.93
N PRO A 101 -3.13 -3.48 17.30
CA PRO A 101 -4.27 -4.10 17.99
C PRO A 101 -3.85 -5.15 19.02
N GLU A 102 -2.77 -5.89 18.76
CA GLU A 102 -2.20 -6.85 19.70
C GLU A 102 -1.70 -6.16 20.98
N VAL A 103 -1.14 -4.95 20.86
CA VAL A 103 -0.72 -4.13 22.01
C VAL A 103 -1.95 -3.54 22.71
N ALA A 104 -2.92 -3.03 21.95
CA ALA A 104 -4.16 -2.46 22.48
C ALA A 104 -5.01 -3.47 23.25
N SER A 105 -4.84 -4.77 23.00
CA SER A 105 -5.57 -5.84 23.68
C SER A 105 -5.24 -6.01 25.17
N SER A 106 -4.18 -5.37 25.66
CA SER A 106 -3.73 -5.41 27.06
C SER A 106 -3.41 -4.02 27.56
N GLU A 107 -4.11 -3.56 28.59
CA GLU A 107 -3.91 -2.21 29.14
C GLU A 107 -2.46 -2.00 29.62
N ALA A 108 -1.85 -3.01 30.24
CA ALA A 108 -0.45 -2.93 30.68
C ALA A 108 0.53 -2.81 29.51
N ALA A 109 0.27 -3.52 28.39
CA ALA A 109 1.08 -3.42 27.19
C ALA A 109 0.89 -2.06 26.50
N ALA A 110 -0.35 -1.60 26.39
CA ALA A 110 -0.71 -0.29 25.84
C ALA A 110 -0.06 0.85 26.63
N GLU A 111 -0.03 0.75 27.96
CA GLU A 111 0.62 1.75 28.81
C GLU A 111 2.13 1.79 28.62
N THR A 112 2.79 0.62 28.61
CA THR A 112 4.22 0.51 28.30
C THR A 112 4.54 1.12 26.93
N TYR A 113 3.69 0.85 25.95
CA TYR A 113 3.83 1.35 24.60
C TYR A 113 3.68 2.87 24.52
N ARG A 114 2.61 3.43 25.10
CA ARG A 114 2.36 4.88 25.14
C ARG A 114 3.50 5.63 25.83
N GLY A 115 4.00 5.11 26.96
CA GLY A 115 5.15 5.69 27.65
C GLY A 115 6.41 5.73 26.78
N ALA A 116 6.69 4.66 26.04
CA ALA A 116 7.82 4.61 25.10
C ALA A 116 7.65 5.59 23.92
N MET A 117 6.43 5.72 23.38
CA MET A 117 6.15 6.69 22.31
C MET A 117 6.34 8.12 22.83
N SER A 118 5.70 8.49 23.93
CA SER A 118 5.81 9.85 24.49
C SER A 118 7.27 10.23 24.79
N ALA A 119 8.05 9.31 25.36
CA ALA A 119 9.48 9.53 25.59
C ALA A 119 10.28 9.77 24.30
N ALA A 120 9.95 9.08 23.20
CA ALA A 120 10.60 9.28 21.91
C ALA A 120 10.28 10.66 21.31
N TRP A 121 9.03 11.11 21.41
CA TRP A 121 8.62 12.43 20.94
C TRP A 121 9.17 13.57 21.80
N ASP A 122 9.23 13.39 23.12
CA ASP A 122 9.91 14.32 24.02
C ASP A 122 11.40 14.45 23.68
N ALA A 123 12.07 13.34 23.41
CA ALA A 123 13.46 13.35 22.97
C ALA A 123 13.61 14.08 21.63
N TYR A 124 12.73 13.82 20.67
CA TYR A 124 12.72 14.47 19.36
C TYR A 124 12.60 16.00 19.49
N ARG A 125 11.62 16.49 20.28
CA ARG A 125 11.43 17.92 20.55
C ARG A 125 12.65 18.56 21.22
N LYS A 126 13.20 17.93 22.26
CA LYS A 126 14.42 18.40 22.95
C LYS A 126 15.63 18.49 22.02
N LEU A 127 15.81 17.53 21.12
CA LEU A 127 16.89 17.57 20.13
C LEU A 127 16.72 18.75 19.15
N GLN A 128 15.49 19.07 18.77
CA GLN A 128 15.21 20.26 17.95
C GLN A 128 15.47 21.57 18.70
N GLU A 129 15.07 21.66 19.98
CA GLU A 129 15.38 22.81 20.85
C GLU A 129 16.88 23.04 21.01
N GLN A 130 17.68 21.97 20.97
CA GLN A 130 19.15 22.01 20.96
C GLN A 130 19.74 22.41 19.58
N GLY A 131 18.90 22.77 18.60
CA GLY A 131 19.31 23.25 17.28
C GLY A 131 19.53 22.15 16.24
N LEU A 132 19.22 20.87 16.54
CA LEU A 132 19.33 19.81 15.53
C LEU A 132 18.17 19.88 14.53
N LYS A 133 18.51 19.77 13.25
CA LYS A 133 17.52 19.75 12.16
C LYS A 133 16.66 18.48 12.24
N PRO A 134 15.39 18.51 11.75
CA PRO A 134 14.50 17.35 11.74
C PRO A 134 15.14 16.07 11.21
N GLN A 135 15.95 16.19 10.14
CA GLN A 135 16.63 15.05 9.53
C GLN A 135 17.59 14.27 10.44
N ILE A 136 18.13 14.93 11.48
CA ILE A 136 18.99 14.32 12.49
C ILE A 136 18.17 13.94 13.71
N ALA A 137 17.32 14.86 14.21
CA ALA A 137 16.50 14.61 15.39
C ALA A 137 15.61 13.37 15.23
N ARG A 138 15.07 13.12 14.03
CA ARG A 138 14.15 11.99 13.76
C ARG A 138 14.72 10.59 14.05
N TYR A 139 16.01 10.43 14.25
CA TYR A 139 16.62 9.11 14.52
C TYR A 139 16.10 8.48 15.82
N VAL A 140 15.52 9.28 16.71
CA VAL A 140 14.85 8.79 17.93
C VAL A 140 13.39 8.38 17.70
N LEU A 141 12.79 8.75 16.57
CA LEU A 141 11.38 8.43 16.29
C LEU A 141 11.20 6.93 16.02
N PRO A 142 10.12 6.33 16.54
CA PRO A 142 9.92 4.89 16.46
C PRO A 142 9.42 4.45 15.09
N ASN A 143 9.60 3.16 14.78
CA ASN A 143 9.03 2.52 13.60
C ASN A 143 7.51 2.63 13.49
N ALA A 144 6.83 2.84 14.62
CA ALA A 144 5.39 3.02 14.72
C ALA A 144 4.91 4.38 14.22
N CYS A 145 5.81 5.36 14.05
CA CYS A 145 5.45 6.70 13.60
C CYS A 145 4.61 6.64 12.32
N TYR A 146 3.50 7.39 12.29
CA TYR A 146 2.64 7.46 11.12
C TYR A 146 3.38 8.09 9.95
N THR A 147 3.00 7.66 8.76
CA THR A 147 3.46 8.22 7.49
C THR A 147 2.37 8.04 6.45
N GLU A 148 2.43 8.90 5.44
CA GLU A 148 1.62 8.79 4.24
C GLU A 148 2.53 8.51 3.05
N ILE A 149 2.05 7.68 2.12
CA ILE A 149 2.76 7.34 0.90
C ILE A 149 1.77 7.24 -0.26
N ILE A 150 2.11 7.91 -1.36
CA ILE A 150 1.46 7.71 -2.66
C ILE A 150 2.22 6.62 -3.40
N CYS A 151 1.50 5.63 -3.88
CA CYS A 151 2.05 4.48 -4.59
C CYS A 151 1.35 4.33 -5.94
N THR A 152 2.11 4.15 -7.01
CA THR A 152 1.57 3.77 -8.33
C THR A 152 2.16 2.44 -8.77
N TRP A 153 1.28 1.52 -9.18
CA TRP A 153 1.64 0.19 -9.66
C TRP A 153 0.87 -0.13 -10.95
N ASN A 154 1.48 -0.89 -11.85
CA ASN A 154 0.71 -1.57 -12.89
C ASN A 154 -0.11 -2.71 -12.26
N PHE A 155 -1.14 -3.21 -12.95
CA PHE A 155 -2.03 -4.21 -12.36
C PHE A 155 -1.33 -5.55 -12.10
N ARG A 156 -0.27 -5.89 -12.84
CA ARG A 156 0.51 -7.11 -12.58
C ARG A 156 1.25 -7.02 -11.25
N GLU A 157 1.96 -5.92 -11.00
CA GLU A 157 2.62 -5.69 -9.71
C GLU A 157 1.58 -5.63 -8.59
N LEU A 158 0.42 -5.01 -8.81
CA LEU A 158 -0.62 -4.95 -7.80
C LEU A 158 -1.14 -6.34 -7.42
N ARG A 159 -1.37 -7.22 -8.40
CA ARG A 159 -1.69 -8.65 -8.15
C ARG A 159 -0.56 -9.35 -7.39
N HIS A 160 0.70 -9.09 -7.75
CA HIS A 160 1.86 -9.66 -7.05
C HIS A 160 1.91 -9.22 -5.58
N ILE A 161 1.73 -7.94 -5.29
CA ILE A 161 1.66 -7.38 -3.93
C ILE A 161 0.56 -8.06 -3.14
N ILE A 162 -0.66 -8.14 -3.68
CA ILE A 162 -1.80 -8.78 -3.03
C ILE A 162 -1.47 -10.23 -2.70
N SER A 163 -0.90 -10.98 -3.66
CA SER A 163 -0.58 -12.40 -3.46
C SER A 163 0.44 -12.67 -2.35
N LEU A 164 1.39 -11.75 -2.14
CA LEU A 164 2.40 -11.88 -1.10
C LEU A 164 1.93 -11.34 0.25
N ARG A 165 1.18 -10.23 0.24
CA ARG A 165 0.90 -9.43 1.44
C ARG A 165 -0.47 -9.72 2.04
N ALA A 166 -1.47 -10.14 1.26
CA ALA A 166 -2.78 -10.55 1.78
C ALA A 166 -2.77 -11.99 2.35
N THR A 167 -1.66 -12.40 3.00
CA THR A 167 -1.47 -13.77 3.51
C THR A 167 -1.19 -13.75 5.02
N PRO A 168 -1.51 -14.83 5.76
CA PRO A 168 -1.26 -14.89 7.20
C PRO A 168 0.21 -14.73 7.63
N ARG A 169 1.16 -14.90 6.71
CA ARG A 169 2.61 -14.80 6.97
C ARG A 169 3.12 -13.35 6.93
N ALA A 170 2.36 -12.43 6.34
CA ALA A 170 2.74 -11.04 6.26
C ALA A 170 2.52 -10.34 7.62
N LEU A 171 3.25 -9.25 7.86
CA LEU A 171 2.98 -8.33 8.97
C LEU A 171 1.48 -7.95 8.96
N PRO A 172 0.74 -8.05 10.08
CA PRO A 172 -0.69 -7.78 10.10
C PRO A 172 -1.07 -6.42 9.51
N GLU A 173 -0.27 -5.37 9.76
CA GLU A 173 -0.51 -4.04 9.20
C GLU A 173 -0.46 -4.00 7.66
N ILE A 174 0.58 -4.58 7.03
CA ILE A 174 0.65 -4.60 5.54
C ILE A 174 -0.38 -5.56 4.95
N ARG A 175 -0.78 -6.59 5.70
CA ARG A 175 -1.86 -7.50 5.31
C ARG A 175 -3.19 -6.77 5.19
N GLU A 176 -3.51 -5.92 6.17
CA GLU A 176 -4.70 -5.06 6.14
C GLU A 176 -4.68 -4.14 4.91
N VAL A 177 -3.54 -3.49 4.63
CA VAL A 177 -3.37 -2.66 3.42
C VAL A 177 -3.60 -3.47 2.15
N ALA A 178 -3.01 -4.67 2.04
CA ALA A 178 -3.13 -5.52 0.86
C ALA A 178 -4.56 -6.03 0.63
N VAL A 179 -5.28 -6.36 1.70
CA VAL A 179 -6.70 -6.74 1.65
C VAL A 179 -7.55 -5.59 1.13
N ARG A 180 -7.33 -4.36 1.62
CA ARG A 180 -8.05 -3.18 1.13
C ARG A 180 -7.73 -2.86 -0.34
N LEU A 181 -6.47 -2.95 -0.75
CA LEU A 181 -6.06 -2.81 -2.14
C LEU A 181 -6.81 -3.80 -3.04
N ARG A 182 -6.86 -5.08 -2.64
CA ARG A 182 -7.61 -6.11 -3.36
C ARG A 182 -9.09 -5.76 -3.47
N ASP A 183 -9.74 -5.41 -2.37
CA ASP A 183 -11.19 -5.17 -2.36
C ASP A 183 -11.56 -3.94 -3.22
N ILE A 184 -10.74 -2.89 -3.20
CA ILE A 184 -10.89 -1.73 -4.09
C ILE A 184 -10.71 -2.14 -5.56
N MET A 185 -9.69 -2.94 -5.87
CA MET A 185 -9.42 -3.33 -7.26
C MET A 185 -10.41 -4.35 -7.82
N LYS A 186 -11.02 -5.18 -6.98
CA LYS A 186 -12.15 -6.03 -7.37
C LYS A 186 -13.33 -5.21 -7.86
N ALA A 187 -13.60 -4.08 -7.22
CA ALA A 187 -14.66 -3.17 -7.66
C ALA A 187 -14.24 -2.38 -8.91
N ALA A 188 -12.97 -1.98 -9.02
CA ALA A 188 -12.50 -1.10 -10.09
C ALA A 188 -12.14 -1.81 -11.41
N ALA A 189 -11.65 -3.06 -11.36
CA ALA A 189 -11.24 -3.85 -12.51
C ALA A 189 -11.52 -5.35 -12.29
N PRO A 190 -12.81 -5.76 -12.25
CA PRO A 190 -13.22 -7.10 -11.87
C PRO A 190 -12.64 -8.22 -12.74
N GLN A 191 -12.51 -8.05 -14.07
CA GLN A 191 -11.93 -9.07 -14.96
C GLN A 191 -10.45 -9.34 -14.69
N VAL A 192 -9.77 -8.45 -13.95
CA VAL A 192 -8.36 -8.59 -13.58
C VAL A 192 -8.18 -9.07 -12.14
N PHE A 193 -9.12 -8.78 -11.23
CA PHE A 193 -8.93 -9.01 -9.79
C PHE A 193 -9.98 -9.92 -9.12
N ALA A 194 -11.00 -10.41 -9.84
CA ALA A 194 -12.05 -11.26 -9.26
C ALA A 194 -11.50 -12.53 -8.58
N ASP A 195 -10.41 -13.10 -9.09
CA ASP A 195 -9.75 -14.32 -8.61
C ASP A 195 -8.82 -14.11 -7.40
N ARG A 196 -8.63 -12.88 -6.92
CA ARG A 196 -7.66 -12.56 -5.85
C ARG A 196 -8.29 -12.30 -4.50
#